data_AF-A0A972JZS1-F1
#
_entry.id   AF-A0A972JZS1-F1
#
_cell.length_a   1.000
_cell.length_b   1.000
_cell.length_c   1.000
_cell.angle_alpha   90.00
_cell.angle_beta   90.00
_cell.angle_gamma   90.00
#
_symmetry.space_group_name_H-M   'P 1'
#
loop_
_entity.id
_entity.type
_entity.pdbx_description
1 polymer ?
#
loop_
_entity_poly.entity_id
_entity_poly.type
_entity_poly.pdbx_seq_one_letter_code
_entity_poly.pdbx_strand_id
1 'polypeptide(L)'
;MKKFIEDMILRPFEEWGEASKQIASINAKYYLPTPDILRRCYFIQQSEKQVLFELMSWASSNHESDETGYCSVPELIIRGATNLSRSSIMNAIKSLKAMGFIEVRRYYNQRSRYKIMSLSKNPYVLISEWVHYDRKQLITNWESLETSFDSPDALAYSAHCFTEACLIFVNTQAFYMPFINRLAASYDRNFIEEYNKVTDDVSKKIGELYDDCFVKQYKQKS
;
A
#
# COMPACT_ATOMS: atom_id res chain seq x y z
N MET A 1 -28.94 4.35 11.60
CA MET A 1 -27.97 4.33 10.49
C MET A 1 -27.56 5.73 10.07
N LYS A 2 -28.50 6.64 9.74
CA LYS A 2 -28.21 8.05 9.42
C LYS A 2 -27.45 8.80 10.52
N LYS A 3 -27.91 8.68 11.77
CA LYS A 3 -27.25 9.22 12.97
C LYS A 3 -25.82 8.71 13.19
N PHE A 4 -25.58 7.43 12.92
CA PHE A 4 -24.25 6.81 13.06
C PHE A 4 -23.25 7.35 12.02
N ILE A 5 -23.73 7.57 10.78
CA ILE A 5 -22.92 8.19 9.72
C ILE A 5 -22.70 9.68 10.02
N GLU A 6 -23.71 10.40 10.52
CA GLU A 6 -23.58 11.79 10.95
C GLU A 6 -22.58 11.95 12.10
N ASP A 7 -22.60 11.04 13.09
CA ASP A 7 -21.65 11.05 14.21
C ASP A 7 -20.20 10.74 13.74
N MET A 8 -20.01 9.87 12.75
CA MET A 8 -18.69 9.61 12.15
C MET A 8 -18.15 10.79 11.33
N ILE A 9 -19.02 11.58 10.69
CA ILE A 9 -18.64 12.73 9.86
C ILE A 9 -18.34 13.95 10.74
N LEU A 10 -19.10 14.16 11.82
CA LEU A 10 -19.03 15.39 12.61
C LEU A 10 -17.97 15.35 13.72
N ARG A 11 -17.49 14.17 14.14
CA ARG A 11 -16.51 14.04 15.24
C ARG A 11 -15.43 12.99 14.99
N PRO A 12 -14.64 13.08 13.91
CA PRO A 12 -13.68 12.05 13.57
C PRO A 12 -12.52 11.91 14.58
N PHE A 13 -12.30 12.89 15.47
CA PHE A 13 -11.12 12.96 16.35
C PHE A 13 -11.36 13.60 17.74
N GLU A 14 -12.53 13.44 18.37
CA GLU A 14 -12.68 13.85 19.78
C GLU A 14 -11.83 12.96 20.69
N GLU A 15 -10.99 13.53 21.57
CA GLU A 15 -10.13 12.75 22.48
C GLU A 15 -10.97 11.75 23.31
N TRP A 16 -10.71 10.50 23.00
CA TRP A 16 -11.50 9.34 23.32
C TRP A 16 -11.21 8.95 24.78
N GLY A 17 -12.04 9.37 25.75
CA GLY A 17 -11.95 8.99 27.18
C GLY A 17 -12.08 7.48 27.46
N GLU A 18 -12.08 7.00 28.70
CA GLU A 18 -11.96 5.56 29.06
C GLU A 18 -12.92 4.59 28.32
N ALA A 19 -14.11 5.06 27.91
CA ALA A 19 -15.04 4.31 27.07
C ALA A 19 -14.47 3.94 25.68
N SER A 20 -13.55 4.73 25.16
CA SER A 20 -12.86 4.46 23.90
C SER A 20 -11.90 3.30 23.96
N LYS A 21 -11.19 3.15 25.08
CA LYS A 21 -10.28 2.03 25.31
C LYS A 21 -11.08 0.74 25.40
N GLN A 22 -12.30 0.82 25.96
CA GLN A 22 -13.25 -0.29 25.94
C GLN A 22 -13.81 -0.57 24.54
N ILE A 23 -14.17 0.46 23.76
CA ILE A 23 -14.64 0.27 22.37
C ILE A 23 -13.51 -0.27 21.48
N ALA A 24 -12.29 0.24 21.61
CA ALA A 24 -11.11 -0.25 20.91
C ALA A 24 -10.80 -1.69 21.30
N SER A 25 -10.94 -2.06 22.59
CA SER A 25 -10.75 -3.44 23.03
C SER A 25 -11.86 -4.37 22.55
N ILE A 26 -13.10 -3.90 22.38
CA ILE A 26 -14.20 -4.65 21.77
C ILE A 26 -13.95 -4.84 20.27
N ASN A 27 -13.60 -3.78 19.55
CA ASN A 27 -13.35 -3.82 18.11
C ASN A 27 -12.13 -4.68 17.76
N ALA A 28 -11.12 -4.73 18.63
CA ALA A 28 -9.96 -5.60 18.48
C ALA A 28 -10.27 -7.10 18.67
N LYS A 29 -11.47 -7.49 19.13
CA LYS A 29 -11.83 -8.92 19.33
C LYS A 29 -12.07 -9.67 18.02
N TYR A 30 -12.63 -9.01 17.01
CA TYR A 30 -13.05 -9.67 15.77
C TYR A 30 -12.59 -8.93 14.49
N TYR A 31 -12.15 -7.67 14.60
CA TYR A 31 -11.58 -6.94 13.48
C TYR A 31 -10.06 -6.95 13.53
N LEU A 32 -9.44 -7.15 12.37
CA LEU A 32 -8.01 -6.97 12.21
C LEU A 32 -7.69 -5.47 12.07
N PRO A 33 -6.91 -4.86 12.98
CA PRO A 33 -6.33 -3.55 12.71
C PRO A 33 -5.36 -3.67 11.54
N THR A 34 -5.69 -3.05 10.40
CA THR A 34 -4.87 -3.09 9.19
C THR A 34 -4.02 -1.82 9.10
N PRO A 35 -2.68 -1.95 8.96
CA PRO A 35 -1.81 -0.81 8.76
C PRO A 35 -2.17 -0.06 7.46
N ASP A 36 -2.35 1.25 7.55
CA ASP A 36 -2.75 2.09 6.41
C ASP A 36 -1.72 2.01 5.26
N ILE A 37 -0.46 1.79 5.61
CA ILE A 37 0.66 1.56 4.69
C ILE A 37 0.45 0.36 3.76
N LEU A 38 -0.16 -0.73 4.24
CA LEU A 38 -0.49 -1.90 3.41
C LEU A 38 -1.75 -1.67 2.59
N ARG A 39 -2.75 -1.00 3.17
CA ARG A 39 -4.01 -0.68 2.49
C ARG A 39 -3.77 0.22 1.27
N ARG A 40 -2.88 1.21 1.42
CA ARG A 40 -2.57 2.21 0.40
C ARG A 40 -1.36 1.88 -0.47
N CYS A 41 -0.65 0.77 -0.20
CA CYS A 41 0.48 0.37 -1.03
C CYS A 41 0.04 0.20 -2.50
N TYR A 42 0.71 0.91 -3.40
CA TYR A 42 0.43 0.93 -4.83
C TYR A 42 0.80 -0.39 -5.52
N PHE A 43 1.84 -1.06 -5.04
CA PHE A 43 2.40 -2.25 -5.68
C PHE A 43 1.71 -3.57 -5.30
N ILE A 44 0.79 -3.54 -4.32
CA ILE A 44 0.02 -4.72 -3.91
C ILE A 44 -1.35 -4.67 -4.57
N GLN A 45 -1.68 -5.70 -5.33
CA GLN A 45 -2.98 -5.87 -5.95
C GLN A 45 -4.07 -6.17 -4.91
N GLN A 46 -5.34 -5.96 -5.26
CA GLN A 46 -6.44 -6.16 -4.31
C GLN A 46 -6.53 -7.61 -3.81
N SER A 47 -6.33 -8.59 -4.68
CA SER A 47 -6.30 -10.02 -4.31
C SER A 47 -5.14 -10.34 -3.36
N GLU A 48 -3.98 -9.74 -3.58
CA GLU A 48 -2.82 -9.86 -2.70
C GLU A 48 -3.08 -9.21 -1.35
N LYS A 49 -3.73 -8.04 -1.29
CA LYS A 49 -4.15 -7.40 -0.03
C LYS A 49 -5.09 -8.30 0.77
N GLN A 50 -6.09 -8.89 0.11
CA GLN A 50 -7.03 -9.81 0.76
C GLN A 50 -6.31 -11.02 1.38
N VAL A 51 -5.41 -11.65 0.62
CA VAL A 51 -4.62 -12.79 1.13
C VAL A 51 -3.69 -12.34 2.25
N LEU A 52 -2.99 -11.22 2.10
CA LEU A 52 -2.07 -10.71 3.12
C LEU A 52 -2.79 -10.40 4.43
N PHE A 53 -3.94 -9.72 4.37
CA PHE A 53 -4.73 -9.39 5.55
C PHE A 53 -5.30 -10.64 6.22
N GLU A 54 -5.70 -11.65 5.45
CA GLU A 54 -6.08 -12.92 6.03
C GLU A 54 -4.90 -13.62 6.71
N LEU A 55 -3.71 -13.66 6.10
CA LEU A 55 -2.53 -14.21 6.76
C LEU A 55 -2.18 -13.43 8.05
N MET A 56 -2.34 -12.11 8.06
CA MET A 56 -2.13 -11.28 9.25
C MET A 56 -3.15 -11.58 10.35
N SER A 57 -4.43 -11.82 10.02
CA SER A 57 -5.46 -12.19 11.00
C SER A 57 -5.16 -13.54 11.65
N TRP A 58 -4.66 -14.51 10.87
CA TRP A 58 -4.22 -15.80 11.40
C TRP A 58 -2.91 -15.73 12.18
N ALA A 59 -2.01 -14.79 11.85
CA ALA A 59 -0.77 -14.58 12.59
C ALA A 59 -1.01 -13.88 13.94
N SER A 60 -1.99 -12.98 14.01
CA SER A 60 -2.35 -12.30 15.27
C SER A 60 -3.16 -13.19 16.23
N SER A 61 -3.93 -14.13 15.69
CA SER A 61 -4.76 -15.07 16.48
C SER A 61 -4.08 -16.40 16.80
N ASN A 62 -2.94 -16.72 16.16
CA ASN A 62 -2.22 -17.96 16.43
C ASN A 62 -1.54 -17.90 17.80
N HIS A 63 -2.18 -18.54 18.78
CA HIS A 63 -1.54 -18.90 20.04
C HIS A 63 -0.75 -20.21 19.94
N GLU A 64 -0.89 -20.96 18.83
CA GLU A 64 -0.36 -22.32 18.65
C GLU A 64 0.93 -22.41 17.82
N SER A 65 1.42 -21.32 17.23
CA SER A 65 2.71 -21.36 16.53
C SER A 65 3.86 -21.24 17.52
N ASP A 66 4.70 -22.27 17.61
CA ASP A 66 5.93 -22.29 18.42
C ASP A 66 6.93 -21.16 18.06
N GLU A 67 6.70 -20.45 16.95
CA GLU A 67 7.55 -19.34 16.47
C GLU A 67 6.70 -18.06 16.29
N THR A 68 7.06 -17.00 17.02
CA THR A 68 6.40 -15.69 16.94
C THR A 68 6.36 -15.15 15.50
N GLY A 69 5.18 -14.71 15.07
CA GLY A 69 4.99 -14.08 13.75
C GLY A 69 4.76 -15.04 12.58
N TYR A 70 4.69 -16.35 12.84
CA TYR A 70 4.23 -17.34 11.87
C TYR A 70 2.75 -17.66 12.03
N CYS A 71 2.09 -18.00 10.92
CA CYS A 71 0.77 -18.60 10.91
C CYS A 71 0.73 -19.84 10.04
N SER A 72 -0.12 -20.79 10.42
CA SER A 72 -0.44 -21.97 9.61
C SER A 72 -1.94 -21.98 9.35
N VAL A 73 -2.33 -21.63 8.12
CA VAL A 73 -3.74 -21.61 7.72
C VAL A 73 -3.92 -22.46 6.45
N PRO A 74 -4.89 -23.40 6.42
CA PRO A 74 -5.20 -24.15 5.20
C PRO A 74 -5.71 -23.23 4.09
N GLU A 75 -5.32 -23.52 2.84
CA GLU A 75 -5.78 -22.79 1.64
C GLU A 75 -7.32 -22.71 1.55
N LEU A 76 -8.02 -23.78 1.95
CA LEU A 76 -9.48 -23.84 1.98
C LEU A 76 -10.10 -22.75 2.88
N ILE A 77 -9.44 -22.42 3.98
CA ILE A 77 -9.89 -21.40 4.93
C ILE A 77 -9.65 -20.01 4.35
N ILE A 78 -8.46 -19.75 3.77
CA ILE A 78 -8.17 -18.50 3.05
C ILE A 78 -9.22 -18.28 1.95
N ARG A 79 -9.55 -19.34 1.20
CA ARG A 79 -10.58 -19.27 0.15
C ARG A 79 -11.95 -18.90 0.71
N GLY A 80 -12.37 -19.51 1.82
CA GLY A 80 -13.64 -19.19 2.47
C GLY A 80 -13.74 -17.75 2.97
N ALA A 81 -12.63 -17.18 3.44
CA ALA A 81 -12.58 -15.80 3.94
C ALA A 81 -12.47 -14.75 2.81
N THR A 82 -11.75 -15.06 1.73
CA THR A 82 -11.42 -14.08 0.68
C THR A 82 -12.32 -14.19 -0.56
N ASN A 83 -13.06 -15.29 -0.73
CA ASN A 83 -13.79 -15.64 -1.97
C ASN A 83 -12.91 -15.67 -3.23
N LEU A 84 -11.58 -15.82 -3.08
CA LEU A 84 -10.65 -15.92 -4.20
C LEU A 84 -10.55 -17.36 -4.72
N SER A 85 -10.30 -17.51 -6.02
CA SER A 85 -10.02 -18.83 -6.57
C SER A 85 -8.68 -19.38 -6.03
N ARG A 86 -8.51 -20.71 -6.08
CA ARG A 86 -7.24 -21.36 -5.69
C ARG A 86 -6.04 -20.80 -6.47
N SER A 87 -6.18 -20.62 -7.77
CA SER A 87 -5.10 -20.07 -8.60
C SER A 87 -4.77 -18.62 -8.22
N SER A 88 -5.78 -17.81 -7.93
CA SER A 88 -5.61 -16.43 -7.44
C SER A 88 -4.86 -16.39 -6.11
N ILE A 89 -5.22 -17.27 -5.15
CA ILE A 89 -4.54 -17.36 -3.85
C ILE A 89 -3.08 -17.77 -4.04
N MET A 90 -2.81 -18.80 -4.86
CA MET A 90 -1.45 -19.27 -5.11
C MET A 90 -0.57 -18.21 -5.80
N ASN A 91 -1.13 -17.48 -6.76
CA ASN A 91 -0.44 -16.38 -7.42
C ASN A 91 -0.17 -15.23 -6.44
N ALA A 92 -1.15 -14.86 -5.61
CA ALA A 92 -0.99 -13.84 -4.59
C ALA A 92 0.12 -14.21 -3.59
N ILE A 93 0.12 -15.45 -3.08
CA ILE A 93 1.19 -15.94 -2.18
C ILE A 93 2.55 -15.88 -2.86
N LYS A 94 2.65 -16.32 -4.12
CA LYS A 94 3.90 -16.29 -4.88
C LYS A 94 4.42 -14.85 -5.05
N SER A 95 3.52 -13.93 -5.38
CA SER A 95 3.83 -12.52 -5.60
C SER A 95 4.24 -11.81 -4.30
N LEU A 96 3.44 -11.96 -3.23
CA LEU A 96 3.75 -11.43 -1.89
C LEU A 96 5.10 -11.95 -1.37
N LYS A 97 5.42 -13.23 -1.64
CA LYS A 97 6.74 -13.80 -1.32
C LYS A 97 7.85 -13.14 -2.13
N ALA A 98 7.67 -12.99 -3.44
CA ALA A 98 8.66 -12.38 -4.32
C ALA A 98 8.94 -10.92 -3.95
N MET A 99 7.91 -10.18 -3.54
CA MET A 99 8.01 -8.80 -3.07
C MET A 99 8.49 -8.67 -1.60
N GLY A 100 8.71 -9.79 -0.90
CA GLY A 100 9.22 -9.77 0.48
C GLY A 100 8.20 -9.32 1.54
N PHE A 101 6.90 -9.39 1.26
CA PHE A 101 5.86 -9.16 2.27
C PHE A 101 5.68 -10.37 3.19
N ILE A 102 5.91 -11.58 2.67
CA ILE A 102 5.80 -12.82 3.42
C ILE A 102 6.98 -13.77 3.15
N GLU A 103 7.33 -14.58 4.16
CA GLU A 103 8.14 -15.77 3.98
C GLU A 103 7.24 -17.00 3.97
N VAL A 104 7.55 -17.99 3.12
CA VAL A 104 6.79 -19.25 3.04
C VAL A 104 7.73 -20.41 3.33
N ARG A 105 7.46 -21.14 4.42
CA ARG A 105 8.14 -22.38 4.78
C ARG A 105 7.22 -23.57 4.54
N ARG A 106 7.74 -24.63 3.92
CA ARG A 106 7.04 -25.90 3.76
C ARG A 106 7.60 -26.90 4.75
N TYR A 107 6.74 -27.45 5.60
CA TYR A 107 7.13 -28.52 6.53
C TYR A 107 6.89 -29.90 5.90
N TYR A 108 7.54 -30.92 6.47
CA TYR A 108 7.45 -32.33 6.05
C TYR A 108 6.00 -32.85 5.97
N ASN A 109 5.09 -32.30 6.79
CA ASN A 109 3.65 -32.62 6.77
C ASN A 109 2.87 -31.88 5.66
N GLN A 110 3.55 -31.29 4.68
CA GLN A 110 3.00 -30.53 3.55
C GLN A 110 2.21 -29.27 3.93
N ARG A 111 2.15 -28.88 5.21
CA ARG A 111 1.54 -27.62 5.63
C ARG A 111 2.51 -26.48 5.37
N SER A 112 1.99 -25.43 4.73
CA SER A 112 2.74 -24.19 4.55
C SER A 112 2.58 -23.33 5.81
N ARG A 113 3.70 -22.82 6.33
CA ARG A 113 3.71 -21.76 7.33
C ARG A 113 4.11 -20.46 6.64
N TYR A 114 3.41 -19.39 7.00
CA TYR A 114 3.61 -18.05 6.46
C TYR A 114 4.11 -17.14 7.58
N LYS A 115 5.16 -16.36 7.32
CA LYS A 115 5.59 -15.30 8.24
C LYS A 115 5.36 -13.95 7.59
N ILE A 116 4.76 -13.04 8.33
CA ILE A 116 4.63 -11.64 7.91
C ILE A 116 5.99 -10.97 8.15
N MET A 117 6.56 -10.40 7.10
CA MET A 117 7.87 -9.74 7.17
C MET A 117 7.74 -8.32 7.70
N SER A 118 8.84 -7.78 8.25
CA SER A 118 8.90 -6.37 8.64
C SER A 118 8.77 -5.47 7.41
N LEU A 119 7.85 -4.52 7.46
CA LEU A 119 7.60 -3.56 6.37
C LEU A 119 8.60 -2.41 6.35
N SER A 120 9.32 -2.19 7.46
CA SER A 120 10.27 -1.07 7.63
C SER A 120 11.38 -1.02 6.58
N LYS A 121 11.72 -2.17 6.00
CA LYS A 121 12.74 -2.35 4.97
C LYS A 121 12.16 -3.00 3.71
N ASN A 122 10.89 -2.78 3.42
CA ASN A 122 10.31 -3.26 2.17
C ASN A 122 10.39 -2.14 1.10
N PRO A 123 11.17 -2.30 0.02
CA PRO A 123 11.33 -1.26 -0.99
C PRO A 123 10.02 -0.81 -1.64
N TYR A 124 9.08 -1.74 -1.85
CA TYR A 124 7.79 -1.43 -2.45
C TYR A 124 6.96 -0.53 -1.55
N VAL A 125 6.97 -0.82 -0.25
CA VAL A 125 6.31 0.01 0.76
C VAL A 125 6.89 1.42 0.78
N LEU A 126 8.22 1.52 0.83
CA LEU A 126 8.93 2.80 0.92
C LEU A 126 8.71 3.67 -0.32
N ILE A 127 8.84 3.10 -1.53
CA ILE A 127 8.54 3.84 -2.75
C ILE A 127 7.06 4.22 -2.80
N SER A 128 6.15 3.33 -2.39
CA SER A 128 4.73 3.64 -2.38
C SER A 128 4.41 4.81 -1.45
N GLU A 129 5.05 4.87 -0.28
CA GLU A 129 4.90 5.98 0.68
C GLU A 129 5.40 7.29 0.06
N TRP A 130 6.56 7.26 -0.61
CA TRP A 130 7.09 8.43 -1.31
C TRP A 130 6.14 8.93 -2.40
N VAL A 131 5.59 8.04 -3.22
CA VAL A 131 4.62 8.43 -4.27
C VAL A 131 3.38 9.09 -3.67
N HIS A 132 2.89 8.61 -2.51
CA HIS A 132 1.79 9.28 -1.79
C HIS A 132 2.21 10.65 -1.28
N TYR A 133 3.42 10.76 -0.73
CA TYR A 133 3.97 12.03 -0.25
C TYR A 133 4.08 13.06 -1.38
N ASP A 134 4.69 12.67 -2.51
CA ASP A 134 4.90 13.53 -3.67
C ASP A 134 3.56 14.02 -4.24
N ARG A 135 2.60 13.08 -4.41
CA ARG A 135 1.22 13.41 -4.77
C ARG A 135 0.56 14.37 -3.79
N LYS A 136 0.76 14.17 -2.49
CA LYS A 136 0.21 15.06 -1.47
C LYS A 136 0.84 16.45 -1.53
N GLN A 137 2.14 16.58 -1.78
CA GLN A 137 2.79 17.89 -1.88
C GLN A 137 2.22 18.69 -3.05
N LEU A 138 2.05 18.04 -4.21
CA LEU A 138 1.41 18.67 -5.37
C LEU A 138 -0.04 19.09 -5.08
N ILE A 139 -0.81 18.22 -4.41
CA ILE A 139 -2.18 18.53 -4.01
C ILE A 139 -2.24 19.56 -2.88
N THR A 140 -1.27 19.63 -1.95
CA THR A 140 -1.32 20.54 -0.79
C THR A 140 -0.88 21.95 -1.17
N ASN A 141 0.00 22.07 -2.16
CA ASN A 141 0.35 23.34 -2.79
C ASN A 141 -0.75 23.84 -3.75
N TRP A 142 -1.93 23.21 -3.77
CA TRP A 142 -3.05 23.59 -4.63
C TRP A 142 -3.48 25.05 -4.47
N GLU A 143 -3.45 25.63 -3.26
CA GLU A 143 -3.80 27.04 -3.04
C GLU A 143 -2.83 27.98 -3.75
N SER A 144 -1.54 27.64 -3.76
CA SER A 144 -0.53 28.37 -4.55
C SER A 144 -0.68 28.13 -6.05
N LEU A 145 -1.12 26.92 -6.45
CA LEU A 145 -1.38 26.57 -7.83
C LEU A 145 -2.66 27.22 -8.38
N GLU A 146 -3.70 27.40 -7.56
CA GLU A 146 -4.98 28.02 -7.91
C GLU A 146 -4.77 29.48 -8.35
N THR A 147 -3.80 30.18 -7.78
CA THR A 147 -3.39 31.52 -8.25
C THR A 147 -2.56 31.53 -9.53
N SER A 148 -1.99 30.39 -9.91
CA SER A 148 -1.18 30.23 -11.13
C SER A 148 -1.94 29.62 -12.31
N PHE A 149 -3.18 29.16 -12.07
CA PHE A 149 -4.05 28.60 -13.09
C PHE A 149 -5.25 29.51 -13.34
N ASP A 150 -5.53 29.81 -14.61
CA ASP A 150 -6.59 30.74 -15.00
C ASP A 150 -8.02 30.22 -14.68
N SER A 151 -8.17 28.95 -14.29
CA SER A 151 -9.47 28.37 -13.91
C SER A 151 -9.37 27.15 -12.97
N PRO A 152 -10.41 26.88 -12.16
CA PRO A 152 -10.51 25.66 -11.35
C PRO A 152 -10.40 24.35 -12.14
N ASP A 153 -10.80 24.36 -13.42
CA ASP A 153 -10.73 23.19 -14.31
C ASP A 153 -9.27 22.80 -14.61
N ALA A 154 -8.34 23.77 -14.67
CA ALA A 154 -6.94 23.51 -14.93
C ALA A 154 -6.25 22.79 -13.74
N LEU A 155 -6.63 23.12 -12.50
CA LEU A 155 -6.15 22.42 -11.31
C LEU A 155 -6.66 20.97 -11.27
N ALA A 156 -7.95 20.76 -11.49
CA ALA A 156 -8.54 19.42 -11.53
C ALA A 156 -7.89 18.56 -12.62
N TYR A 157 -7.62 19.15 -13.78
CA TYR A 157 -6.93 18.51 -14.89
C TYR A 157 -5.47 18.16 -14.55
N SER A 158 -4.69 19.08 -13.97
CA SER A 158 -3.31 18.80 -13.53
C SER A 158 -3.27 17.66 -12.52
N ALA A 159 -4.16 17.68 -11.51
CA ALA A 159 -4.25 16.61 -10.51
C ALA A 159 -4.61 15.24 -11.13
N HIS A 160 -5.46 15.24 -12.16
CA HIS A 160 -5.77 14.05 -12.94
C HIS A 160 -4.54 13.53 -13.69
N CYS A 161 -3.86 14.36 -14.49
CA CYS A 161 -2.66 13.97 -15.21
C CYS A 161 -1.56 13.43 -14.27
N PHE A 162 -1.38 14.04 -13.10
CA PHE A 162 -0.40 13.58 -12.11
C PHE A 162 -0.79 12.23 -11.50
N THR A 163 -2.08 12.05 -11.21
CA THR A 163 -2.60 10.76 -10.73
C THR A 163 -2.37 9.67 -11.77
N GLU A 164 -2.64 9.94 -13.05
CA GLU A 164 -2.37 9.01 -14.15
C GLU A 164 -0.87 8.69 -14.26
N ALA A 165 0.00 9.69 -14.19
CA ALA A 165 1.46 9.50 -14.21
C ALA A 165 1.94 8.59 -13.07
N CYS A 166 1.45 8.79 -11.85
CA CYS A 166 1.73 7.93 -10.71
C CYS A 166 1.26 6.49 -10.98
N LEU A 167 0.05 6.31 -11.51
CA LEU A 167 -0.50 5.00 -11.83
C LEU A 167 0.29 4.29 -12.95
N ILE A 168 0.72 5.01 -13.98
CA ILE A 168 1.58 4.49 -15.04
C ILE A 168 2.91 4.03 -14.44
N PHE A 169 3.51 4.85 -13.58
CA PHE A 169 4.77 4.52 -12.90
C PHE A 169 4.64 3.22 -12.09
N VAL A 170 3.65 3.09 -11.21
CA VAL A 170 3.52 1.93 -10.31
C VAL A 170 3.01 0.66 -11.00
N ASN A 171 2.29 0.78 -12.12
CA ASN A 171 1.79 -0.37 -12.87
C ASN A 171 2.75 -0.87 -13.95
N THR A 172 3.79 -0.09 -14.30
CA THR A 172 4.76 -0.47 -15.34
C THR A 172 6.06 -0.96 -14.72
N GLN A 173 6.27 -2.28 -14.71
CA GLN A 173 7.44 -2.90 -14.08
C GLN A 173 8.79 -2.30 -14.54
N ALA A 174 8.92 -1.98 -15.83
CA ALA A 174 10.13 -1.38 -16.38
C ALA A 174 10.47 -0.02 -15.75
N PHE A 175 9.49 0.71 -15.24
CA PHE A 175 9.69 2.03 -14.63
C PHE A 175 10.10 1.93 -13.17
N TYR A 176 9.44 1.10 -12.36
CA TYR A 176 9.71 1.10 -10.92
C TYR A 176 10.79 0.09 -10.49
N MET A 177 10.97 -1.02 -11.22
CA MET A 177 11.82 -2.12 -10.77
C MET A 177 13.31 -1.73 -10.59
N PRO A 178 13.91 -0.85 -11.42
CA PRO A 178 15.27 -0.37 -11.17
C PRO A 178 15.44 0.28 -9.79
N PHE A 179 14.44 1.05 -9.34
CA PHE A 179 14.46 1.73 -8.04
C PHE A 179 14.31 0.74 -6.88
N ILE A 180 13.42 -0.24 -7.02
CA ILE A 180 13.26 -1.34 -6.05
C ILE A 180 14.58 -2.07 -5.85
N ASN A 181 15.25 -2.43 -6.94
CA ASN A 181 16.52 -3.17 -6.89
C ASN A 181 17.65 -2.35 -6.26
N ARG A 182 17.72 -1.05 -6.56
CA ARG A 182 18.70 -0.14 -5.94
C ARG A 182 18.53 -0.04 -4.42
N LEU A 183 17.29 0.15 -3.94
CA LEU A 183 17.00 0.18 -2.51
C LEU A 183 17.30 -1.15 -1.83
N ALA A 184 16.92 -2.28 -2.46
CA ALA A 184 17.20 -3.60 -1.93
C ALA A 184 18.72 -3.86 -1.76
N ALA A 185 19.54 -3.36 -2.69
CA ALA A 185 20.98 -3.52 -2.65
C ALA A 185 21.69 -2.63 -1.62
N SER A 186 21.04 -1.59 -1.09
CA SER A 186 21.67 -0.60 -0.20
C SER A 186 21.48 -0.85 1.30
N TYR A 187 20.67 -1.85 1.69
CA TYR A 187 20.28 -2.09 3.09
C TYR A 187 21.44 -2.26 4.07
N ASP A 188 22.56 -2.85 3.63
CA ASP A 188 23.72 -3.14 4.47
C ASP A 188 24.87 -2.13 4.30
N ARG A 189 24.63 -1.03 3.57
CA ARG A 189 25.65 -0.03 3.23
C ARG A 189 25.16 1.37 3.60
N ASN A 190 24.68 2.12 2.63
CA ASN A 190 24.32 3.53 2.73
C ASN A 190 22.83 3.76 2.44
N PHE A 191 21.97 2.94 3.07
CA PHE A 191 20.53 2.89 2.79
C PHE A 191 19.84 4.27 2.76
N ILE A 192 20.08 5.13 3.75
CA ILE A 192 19.44 6.46 3.84
C ILE A 192 19.85 7.38 2.68
N GLU A 193 21.14 7.39 2.34
CA GLU A 193 21.66 8.20 1.25
C GLU A 193 21.10 7.71 -0.09
N GLU A 194 21.07 6.39 -0.31
CA GLU A 194 20.50 5.80 -1.52
C GLU A 194 18.99 6.00 -1.58
N TYR A 195 18.29 5.95 -0.45
CA TYR A 195 16.86 6.22 -0.37
C TYR A 195 16.53 7.62 -0.87
N ASN A 196 17.23 8.65 -0.39
CA ASN A 196 17.02 10.03 -0.83
C ASN A 196 17.30 10.19 -2.35
N LYS A 197 18.36 9.58 -2.86
CA LYS A 197 18.67 9.59 -4.30
C LYS A 197 17.59 8.90 -5.13
N VAL A 198 17.11 7.75 -4.67
CA VAL A 198 16.05 6.99 -5.34
C VAL A 198 14.75 7.78 -5.34
N THR A 199 14.38 8.43 -4.23
CA THR A 199 13.16 9.23 -4.17
C THR A 199 13.21 10.43 -5.13
N ASP A 200 14.36 11.10 -5.25
CA ASP A 200 14.55 12.18 -6.23
C ASP A 200 14.39 11.67 -7.67
N ASP A 201 14.99 10.51 -7.99
CA ASP A 201 14.89 9.91 -9.32
C ASP A 201 13.47 9.42 -9.63
N VAL A 202 12.75 8.91 -8.63
CA VAL A 202 11.33 8.54 -8.76
C VAL A 202 10.48 9.76 -9.09
N SER A 203 10.67 10.88 -8.37
CA SER A 203 9.93 12.12 -8.65
C SER A 203 10.24 12.68 -10.03
N LYS A 204 11.50 12.64 -10.48
CA LYS A 204 11.86 12.98 -11.87
C LYS A 204 11.12 12.10 -12.87
N LYS A 205 11.08 10.78 -12.64
CA LYS A 205 10.43 9.85 -13.56
C LYS A 205 8.91 10.07 -13.63
N ILE A 206 8.28 10.35 -12.50
CA ILE A 206 6.86 10.70 -12.46
C ILE A 206 6.62 12.04 -13.18
N GLY A 207 7.52 13.02 -13.04
CA GLY A 207 7.49 14.28 -13.78
C GLY A 207 7.52 14.08 -15.30
N GLU A 208 8.42 13.23 -15.81
CA GLU A 208 8.47 12.88 -17.24
C GLU A 208 7.13 12.28 -17.74
N LEU A 209 6.54 11.36 -16.95
CA LEU A 209 5.26 10.74 -17.26
C LEU A 209 4.09 11.72 -17.18
N TYR A 210 4.16 12.68 -16.25
CA TYR A 210 3.19 13.75 -16.11
C TYR A 210 3.18 14.65 -17.34
N ASP A 211 4.35 15.08 -17.82
CA ASP A 211 4.46 15.90 -19.03
C ASP A 211 3.89 15.16 -20.24
N ASP A 212 4.18 13.86 -20.37
CA ASP A 212 3.61 13.01 -21.42
C ASP A 212 2.07 12.92 -21.34
N CYS A 213 1.52 12.74 -20.14
CA CYS A 213 0.07 12.72 -19.90
C CYS A 213 -0.57 14.06 -20.26
N PHE A 214 0.05 15.17 -19.82
CA PHE A 214 -0.45 16.51 -20.05
C PHE A 214 -0.46 16.85 -21.54
N VAL A 215 0.63 16.58 -22.27
CA VAL A 215 0.74 16.83 -23.72
C VAL A 215 -0.27 16.01 -24.52
N LYS A 216 -0.45 14.73 -24.19
CA LYS A 216 -1.38 13.83 -24.90
C LYS A 216 -2.83 14.30 -24.76
N GLN A 217 -3.23 14.70 -23.57
CA GLN A 217 -4.62 15.09 -23.29
C GLN A 217 -4.92 16.55 -23.71
N TYR A 218 -3.94 17.46 -23.66
CA TYR A 218 -4.13 18.85 -24.08
C TYR A 218 -4.31 18.97 -25.60
N LYS A 219 -3.52 18.23 -26.39
CA LYS A 219 -3.63 18.20 -27.85
C LYS A 219 -4.91 17.53 -28.38
N GLN A 220 -5.64 16.79 -27.54
CA GLN A 220 -6.93 16.21 -27.92
C GLN A 220 -8.11 17.17 -27.72
N LYS A 221 -7.92 18.28 -26.98
CA LYS A 221 -8.96 19.29 -26.71
C LYS A 221 -8.78 20.60 -27.51
N SER A 222 -7.62 20.80 -28.14
CA SER A 222 -7.29 21.93 -29.03
C SER A 222 -7.46 21.56 -30.50
#